data_AF-A0A118K5P3-F1
#
_entry.id   AF-A0A118K5P3-F1
#
_cell.length_a   1.000
_cell.length_b   1.000
_cell.length_c   1.000
_cell.angle_alpha   90.00
_cell.angle_beta   90.00
_cell.angle_gamma   90.00
#
_symmetry.space_group_name_H-M   'P 1'
#
loop_
_entity.id
_entity.type
_entity.pdbx_description
1 polymer ?
#
loop_
_entity_poly.entity_id
_entity_poly.type
_entity_poly.pdbx_seq_one_letter_code
_entity_poly.pdbx_strand_id
1 'polypeptide(L)'
;MEPQAPLGTPFRHGTKPVVDPILNPLPPSTSVLVFQDDAQIGEIKINTRCIIGNQRYYVVQFVNHANAVIDCMFKESVAQFAQEHIAPHAPEIDRTNYFPKEVNLWKLMGDFNLHGITAPEEYGGLGLGYLYHCIALEEISRASGSVGLSFGAHSNLCINQLVRNGNAAQKEKYLPKLIRGEHVGALAMSEPNAGSDVVGMKCKADRVDGGYVLNGNKMWCTNGPIAQTLVVYAKTNVAARSKGITAFIIEKGMPGFSTAQKLDKLGMRGSDTCELVFDNCFVPEENVLGEEGKGMNIIFS
;
A
#
# COMPACT_ATOMS: atom_id res chain seq x y z
N MET A 1 13.93 -1.56 59.56
CA MET A 1 13.40 -2.78 58.93
C MET A 1 13.18 -2.46 57.47
N GLU A 2 13.85 -3.03 56.48
CA GLU A 2 14.91 -4.04 56.33
C GLU A 2 15.41 -3.90 54.86
N PRO A 3 16.52 -4.53 54.42
CA PRO A 3 17.56 -3.88 53.63
C PRO A 3 17.62 -4.33 52.16
N GLN A 4 18.35 -3.55 51.34
CA GLN A 4 18.82 -3.93 50.00
C GLN A 4 19.98 -4.93 50.06
N ALA A 5 20.03 -5.91 49.14
CA ALA A 5 21.23 -6.62 48.67
C ALA A 5 20.90 -7.52 47.43
N PRO A 6 21.87 -8.14 46.71
CA PRO A 6 22.79 -7.51 45.74
C PRO A 6 22.90 -8.31 44.40
N LEU A 7 23.70 -7.78 43.44
CA LEU A 7 24.10 -8.43 42.18
C LEU A 7 24.91 -9.73 42.38
N GLY A 8 24.79 -10.69 41.44
CA GLY A 8 25.69 -11.85 41.37
C GLY A 8 25.66 -12.62 40.04
N THR A 9 26.83 -12.68 39.39
CA THR A 9 27.35 -13.75 38.50
C THR A 9 28.71 -14.17 39.08
N PRO A 10 29.38 -15.29 38.72
CA PRO A 10 29.07 -16.38 37.76
C PRO A 10 29.32 -17.79 38.36
N PHE A 11 29.10 -18.87 37.59
CA PHE A 11 29.76 -20.16 37.87
C PHE A 11 30.47 -20.73 36.64
N ARG A 12 31.73 -21.10 36.87
CA ARG A 12 32.64 -21.82 35.95
C ARG A 12 32.43 -23.34 36.06
N HIS A 13 32.42 -23.94 34.87
CA HIS A 13 33.06 -25.21 34.42
C HIS A 13 32.94 -26.50 35.23
N GLY A 14 32.53 -27.56 34.51
CA GLY A 14 32.97 -28.91 34.83
C GLY A 14 32.36 -30.10 34.08
N THR A 15 32.28 -30.09 32.73
CA THR A 15 32.51 -31.25 31.82
C THR A 15 32.42 -30.79 30.36
N LYS A 16 33.30 -31.32 29.51
CA LYS A 16 33.65 -30.78 28.17
C LYS A 16 32.59 -31.05 27.09
N PRO A 17 32.47 -30.17 26.07
CA PRO A 17 31.56 -30.33 24.93
C PRO A 17 32.16 -31.26 23.86
N VAL A 18 31.31 -32.10 23.26
CA VAL A 18 31.59 -32.69 21.95
C VAL A 18 31.13 -31.67 20.93
N VAL A 19 32.12 -31.05 20.28
CA VAL A 19 31.97 -30.04 19.23
C VAL A 19 31.81 -30.78 17.92
N ASP A 20 30.69 -30.60 17.23
CA ASP A 20 30.59 -30.92 15.80
C ASP A 20 31.41 -29.86 15.03
N PRO A 21 32.42 -30.22 14.21
CA PRO A 21 33.51 -29.31 13.84
C PRO A 21 33.20 -28.24 12.78
N ILE A 22 31.95 -28.03 12.34
CA ILE A 22 31.69 -27.13 11.20
C ILE A 22 31.40 -25.68 11.60
N LEU A 23 31.15 -25.34 12.88
CA LEU A 23 30.80 -23.96 13.25
C LEU A 23 31.57 -23.48 14.48
N ASN A 24 32.70 -22.81 14.22
CA ASN A 24 33.38 -21.91 15.17
C ASN A 24 32.55 -20.57 15.30
N PRO A 25 32.74 -19.73 16.33
CA PRO A 25 31.64 -19.20 17.12
C PRO A 25 31.22 -17.78 16.72
N LEU A 26 29.90 -17.53 16.67
CA LEU A 26 29.31 -16.20 16.64
C LEU A 26 29.09 -15.65 18.07
N PRO A 27 29.05 -14.32 18.25
CA PRO A 27 28.93 -13.66 19.56
C PRO A 27 27.57 -13.86 20.29
N PRO A 28 27.47 -13.58 21.61
CA PRO A 28 26.60 -14.28 22.56
C PRO A 28 25.10 -13.89 22.62
N SER A 29 24.53 -13.19 21.64
CA SER A 29 23.18 -12.59 21.80
C SER A 29 22.15 -12.94 20.73
N THR A 30 22.28 -14.08 20.06
CA THR A 30 21.25 -14.53 19.11
C THR A 30 21.19 -16.05 19.06
N SER A 31 19.99 -16.61 19.26
CA SER A 31 19.68 -18.00 18.92
C SER A 31 18.47 -18.01 18.00
N VAL A 32 18.71 -18.41 16.74
CA VAL A 32 17.69 -18.75 15.75
C VAL A 32 17.22 -20.19 16.02
N LEU A 33 15.92 -20.46 15.88
CA LEU A 33 15.36 -21.81 15.92
C LEU A 33 15.13 -22.30 14.48
N VAL A 34 15.87 -23.34 14.07
CA VAL A 34 15.62 -24.13 12.86
C VAL A 34 14.94 -25.43 13.31
N PHE A 35 13.88 -25.86 12.62
CA PHE A 35 13.31 -27.20 12.79
C PHE A 35 13.17 -27.91 11.46
N GLN A 36 13.54 -29.20 11.47
CA GLN A 36 13.40 -30.16 10.39
C GLN A 36 12.16 -31.03 10.67
N ASP A 37 11.38 -31.27 9.62
CA ASP A 37 10.05 -31.91 9.61
C ASP A 37 9.98 -33.30 10.28
N ASP A 38 8.85 -33.56 10.95
CA ASP A 38 7.94 -34.66 10.60
C ASP A 38 6.61 -34.53 11.39
N ALA A 39 5.49 -34.78 10.70
CA ALA A 39 4.13 -34.31 11.01
C ALA A 39 3.36 -35.00 12.17
N GLN A 40 2.43 -34.27 12.83
CA GLN A 40 0.98 -34.55 13.01
C GLN A 40 0.31 -33.59 14.04
N ILE A 41 -0.96 -33.24 13.81
CA ILE A 41 -1.74 -32.17 14.49
C ILE A 41 -2.38 -32.65 15.80
N GLY A 42 -2.32 -31.86 16.88
CA GLY A 42 -3.16 -32.02 18.09
C GLY A 42 -3.00 -30.88 19.12
N GLU A 43 -4.12 -30.51 19.78
CA GLU A 43 -4.32 -29.66 20.98
C GLU A 43 -3.31 -28.53 21.31
N ILE A 44 -3.82 -27.30 21.54
CA ILE A 44 -3.08 -26.27 22.29
C ILE A 44 -2.93 -26.75 23.74
N LYS A 45 -1.86 -27.50 24.00
CA LYS A 45 -1.37 -27.76 25.35
C LYS A 45 -0.40 -26.65 25.72
N ILE A 46 -0.84 -25.76 26.61
CA ILE A 46 0.10 -24.96 27.41
C ILE A 46 0.73 -25.91 28.43
N ASN A 47 1.64 -26.75 27.97
CA ASN A 47 2.52 -27.55 28.78
C ASN A 47 3.92 -27.05 28.41
N THR A 48 4.44 -26.00 29.01
CA THR A 48 5.18 -26.15 30.26
C THR A 48 5.58 -24.74 30.72
N ARG A 49 5.49 -24.46 32.02
CA ARG A 49 6.22 -23.31 32.61
C ARG A 49 7.71 -23.62 32.55
N CYS A 50 8.43 -22.99 31.64
CA CYS A 50 9.89 -22.99 31.72
C CYS A 50 10.34 -21.79 32.54
N ILE A 51 10.90 -22.07 33.71
CA ILE A 51 11.59 -21.08 34.52
C ILE A 51 13.08 -21.36 34.30
N ILE A 52 13.79 -20.37 33.74
CA ILE A 52 15.23 -20.46 33.55
C ILE A 52 15.85 -19.35 34.41
N GLY A 53 16.50 -19.75 35.49
CA GLY A 53 16.89 -18.84 36.58
C GLY A 53 15.67 -18.37 37.40
N ASN A 54 15.59 -17.09 37.74
CA ASN A 54 14.44 -16.49 38.46
C ASN A 54 13.37 -15.87 37.53
N GLN A 55 13.53 -16.01 36.20
CA GLN A 55 12.65 -15.39 35.21
C GLN A 55 11.69 -16.44 34.63
N ARG A 56 10.42 -16.05 34.48
CA ARG A 56 9.36 -16.90 33.91
C ARG A 56 9.22 -16.61 32.43
N TYR A 57 9.35 -17.66 31.61
CA TYR A 57 9.14 -17.57 30.17
C TYR A 57 7.84 -18.27 29.79
N TYR A 58 7.11 -17.67 28.86
CA TYR A 58 5.92 -18.25 28.26
C TYR A 58 6.24 -18.53 26.79
N VAL A 59 6.31 -19.81 26.44
CA VAL A 59 6.43 -20.23 25.04
C VAL A 59 5.00 -20.42 24.52
N VAL A 60 4.61 -19.58 23.56
CA VAL A 60 3.31 -19.67 22.89
C VAL A 60 3.56 -20.28 21.52
N GLN A 61 3.06 -21.48 21.31
CA GLN A 61 3.14 -22.17 20.02
C GLN A 61 1.78 -22.04 19.33
N PHE A 62 1.78 -21.41 18.15
CA PHE A 62 0.56 -21.11 17.39
C PHE A 62 0.29 -22.18 16.34
N VAL A 63 -0.95 -22.64 16.28
CA VAL A 63 -1.45 -23.61 15.29
C VAL A 63 -1.70 -22.89 13.96
N ASN A 64 -0.64 -22.73 13.14
CA ASN A 64 -0.59 -22.55 11.67
C ASN A 64 0.79 -21.97 11.28
N HIS A 65 1.84 -22.80 11.32
CA HIS A 65 3.22 -22.32 11.40
C HIS A 65 3.89 -21.85 10.09
N ALA A 66 3.48 -22.35 8.91
CA ALA A 66 4.16 -21.97 7.65
C ALA A 66 3.85 -20.52 7.25
N ASN A 67 2.58 -20.11 7.32
CA ASN A 67 2.17 -18.76 6.94
C ASN A 67 2.73 -17.71 7.91
N ALA A 68 2.77 -17.99 9.21
CA ALA A 68 3.30 -17.05 10.19
C ALA A 68 4.80 -16.73 10.00
N VAL A 69 5.60 -17.72 9.58
CA VAL A 69 7.03 -17.51 9.28
C VAL A 69 7.19 -16.71 7.99
N ILE A 70 6.42 -17.04 6.94
CA ILE A 70 6.43 -16.30 5.67
C ILE A 70 5.97 -14.84 5.87
N ASP A 71 4.93 -14.62 6.68
CA ASP A 71 4.42 -13.30 7.04
C ASP A 71 5.48 -12.47 7.77
N CYS A 72 6.23 -13.10 8.69
CA CYS A 72 7.32 -12.45 9.43
C CYS A 72 8.48 -12.08 8.49
N MET A 73 8.90 -13.00 7.61
CA MET A 73 9.97 -12.74 6.65
C MET A 73 9.59 -11.63 5.66
N PHE A 74 8.35 -11.63 5.15
CA PHE A 74 7.85 -10.56 4.29
C PHE A 74 7.87 -9.22 5.03
N LYS A 75 7.33 -9.19 6.26
CA LYS A 75 7.32 -7.98 7.09
C LYS A 75 8.74 -7.43 7.32
N GLU A 76 9.68 -8.29 7.73
CA GLU A 76 11.08 -7.91 7.95
C GLU A 76 11.73 -7.37 6.68
N SER A 77 11.46 -8.00 5.54
CA SER A 77 11.97 -7.57 4.24
C SER A 77 11.45 -6.18 3.84
N VAL A 78 10.13 -5.92 4.00
CA VAL A 78 9.57 -4.58 3.74
C VAL A 78 10.06 -3.56 4.76
N ALA A 79 10.18 -3.92 6.03
CA ALA A 79 10.71 -3.05 7.08
C ALA A 79 12.14 -2.62 6.79
N GLN A 80 13.00 -3.55 6.37
CA GLN A 80 14.37 -3.26 5.95
C GLN A 80 14.38 -2.33 4.74
N PHE A 81 13.61 -2.65 3.68
CA PHE A 81 13.48 -1.79 2.51
C PHE A 81 13.04 -0.37 2.89
N ALA A 82 12.03 -0.24 3.75
CA ALA A 82 11.49 1.05 4.17
C ALA A 82 12.53 1.85 4.98
N GLN A 83 13.32 1.20 5.84
CA GLN A 83 14.39 1.87 6.59
C GLN A 83 15.57 2.30 5.72
N GLU A 84 15.94 1.49 4.72
CA GLU A 84 17.08 1.78 3.86
C GLU A 84 16.74 2.83 2.79
N HIS A 85 15.52 2.78 2.24
CA HIS A 85 15.17 3.56 1.05
C HIS A 85 14.13 4.66 1.29
N ILE A 86 13.32 4.62 2.35
CA ILE A 86 12.25 5.61 2.59
C ILE A 86 12.60 6.52 3.77
N ALA A 87 12.93 5.93 4.92
CA ALA A 87 13.17 6.67 6.16
C ALA A 87 14.23 7.78 6.05
N PRO A 88 15.36 7.62 5.33
CA PRO A 88 16.37 8.67 5.21
C PRO A 88 15.85 9.95 4.54
N HIS A 89 14.79 9.85 3.75
CA HIS A 89 14.21 10.97 3.01
C HIS A 89 13.00 11.59 3.71
N ALA A 90 12.43 10.93 4.71
CA ALA A 90 11.18 11.35 5.35
C ALA A 90 11.22 12.78 5.92
N PRO A 91 12.27 13.24 6.62
CA PRO A 91 12.33 14.60 7.15
C PRO A 91 12.35 15.67 6.05
N GLU A 92 13.07 15.43 4.96
CA GLU A 92 13.17 16.36 3.84
C GLU A 92 11.87 16.41 3.03
N ILE A 93 11.23 15.26 2.83
CA ILE A 93 9.92 15.14 2.20
C ILE A 93 8.89 15.98 2.95
N ASP A 94 8.87 15.87 4.29
CA ASP A 94 7.95 16.64 5.11
C ASP A 94 8.24 18.15 5.01
N ARG A 95 9.50 18.55 5.22
CA ARG A 95 9.92 19.96 5.17
C ARG A 95 9.58 20.63 3.85
N THR A 96 9.90 19.98 2.73
CA THR A 96 9.75 20.55 1.38
C THR A 96 8.38 20.32 0.77
N ASN A 97 7.56 19.43 1.35
CA ASN A 97 6.32 18.95 0.74
C ASN A 97 6.57 18.46 -0.69
N TYR A 98 7.60 17.66 -0.92
CA TYR A 98 7.95 17.15 -2.25
C TYR A 98 8.73 15.83 -2.15
N PHE A 99 8.50 14.91 -3.09
CA PHE A 99 9.32 13.69 -3.22
C PHE A 99 10.71 14.04 -3.78
N PRO A 100 11.83 13.58 -3.20
CA PRO A 100 13.15 14.00 -3.67
C PRO A 100 13.36 13.64 -5.14
N LYS A 101 13.74 14.62 -5.97
CA LYS A 101 13.96 14.38 -7.42
C LYS A 101 15.10 13.40 -7.69
N GLU A 102 16.08 13.37 -6.79
CA GLU A 102 17.27 12.52 -6.88
C GLU A 102 16.95 11.03 -6.64
N VAL A 103 15.80 10.73 -6.01
CA VAL A 103 15.42 9.36 -5.65
C VAL A 103 14.02 9.06 -6.15
N ASN A 104 13.95 8.19 -7.16
CA ASN A 104 12.68 7.72 -7.67
C ASN A 104 12.11 6.61 -6.78
N LEU A 105 11.48 6.99 -5.67
CA LEU A 105 10.85 6.04 -4.74
C LEU A 105 9.78 5.17 -5.39
N TRP A 106 9.06 5.68 -6.40
CA TRP A 106 8.08 4.88 -7.14
C TRP A 106 8.73 3.72 -7.87
N LYS A 107 9.84 3.99 -8.56
CA LYS A 107 10.61 2.96 -9.26
C LYS A 107 11.23 1.96 -8.29
N LEU A 108 11.83 2.42 -7.19
CA LEU A 108 12.40 1.54 -6.16
C LEU A 108 11.34 0.61 -5.55
N MET A 109 10.17 1.15 -5.21
CA MET A 109 9.05 0.34 -4.71
C MET A 109 8.53 -0.65 -5.77
N GLY A 110 8.52 -0.27 -7.04
CA GLY A 110 8.15 -1.14 -8.16
C GLY A 110 9.15 -2.27 -8.37
N ASP A 111 10.46 -1.98 -8.31
CA ASP A 111 11.53 -2.99 -8.40
C ASP A 111 11.51 -3.98 -7.22
N PHE A 112 11.04 -3.53 -6.07
CA PHE A 112 10.77 -4.38 -4.90
C PHE A 112 9.39 -5.06 -4.94
N ASN A 113 8.62 -4.89 -6.02
CA ASN A 113 7.28 -5.46 -6.23
C ASN A 113 6.18 -4.99 -5.26
N LEU A 114 6.36 -3.86 -4.56
CA LEU A 114 5.39 -3.37 -3.57
C LEU A 114 4.07 -2.94 -4.21
N HIS A 115 4.09 -2.37 -5.42
CA HIS A 115 2.87 -1.91 -6.10
C HIS A 115 2.00 -3.07 -6.59
N GLY A 116 2.60 -4.25 -6.80
CA GLY A 116 1.97 -5.43 -7.38
C GLY A 116 1.45 -6.46 -6.38
N ILE A 117 1.53 -6.22 -5.06
CA ILE A 117 1.22 -7.22 -4.02
C ILE A 117 -0.15 -7.89 -4.21
N THR A 118 -1.19 -7.13 -4.55
CA THR A 118 -2.56 -7.64 -4.75
C THR A 118 -2.90 -7.92 -6.21
N ALA A 119 -2.05 -7.51 -7.15
CA ALA A 119 -2.32 -7.63 -8.57
C ALA A 119 -2.00 -9.05 -9.08
N PRO A 120 -2.70 -9.55 -10.11
CA PRO A 120 -2.41 -10.85 -10.72
C PRO A 120 -1.02 -10.92 -11.35
N GLU A 121 -0.41 -12.11 -11.33
CA GLU A 121 0.92 -12.36 -11.91
C GLU A 121 0.99 -12.10 -13.41
N GLU A 122 -0.10 -12.35 -14.15
CA GLU A 122 -0.16 -12.09 -15.61
C GLU A 122 0.08 -10.62 -15.99
N TYR A 123 -0.13 -9.68 -15.05
CA TYR A 123 0.17 -8.25 -15.24
C TYR A 123 1.46 -7.81 -14.54
N GLY A 124 2.23 -8.74 -13.97
CA GLY A 124 3.46 -8.50 -13.22
C GLY A 124 3.28 -8.31 -11.71
N GLY A 125 2.11 -8.66 -11.16
CA GLY A 125 1.85 -8.63 -9.71
C GLY A 125 2.30 -9.91 -8.99
N LEU A 126 1.98 -10.01 -7.69
CA LEU A 126 2.34 -11.14 -6.83
C LEU A 126 1.15 -11.99 -6.37
N GLY A 127 -0.09 -11.51 -6.55
CA GLY A 127 -1.29 -12.25 -6.16
C GLY A 127 -1.43 -12.61 -4.67
N LEU A 128 -0.66 -11.98 -3.78
CA LEU A 128 -0.58 -12.36 -2.34
C LEU A 128 -1.81 -11.93 -1.53
N GLY A 129 -2.53 -10.91 -2.00
CA GLY A 129 -3.75 -10.42 -1.37
C GLY A 129 -3.52 -9.36 -0.28
N TYR A 130 -4.61 -8.99 0.39
CA TYR A 130 -4.66 -7.78 1.21
C TYR A 130 -3.93 -7.84 2.55
N LEU A 131 -3.73 -9.04 3.12
CA LEU A 131 -2.97 -9.15 4.36
C LEU A 131 -1.53 -8.66 4.16
N TYR A 132 -0.86 -9.13 3.11
CA TYR A 132 0.49 -8.68 2.74
C TYR A 132 0.52 -7.21 2.35
N HIS A 133 -0.54 -6.73 1.67
CA HIS A 133 -0.66 -5.30 1.36
C HIS A 133 -0.74 -4.43 2.62
N CYS A 134 -1.53 -4.85 3.62
CA CYS A 134 -1.62 -4.18 4.92
C CYS A 134 -0.29 -4.18 5.67
N ILE A 135 0.44 -5.30 5.68
CA ILE A 135 1.77 -5.39 6.28
C ILE A 135 2.73 -4.42 5.59
N ALA A 136 2.75 -4.40 4.25
CA ALA A 136 3.61 -3.48 3.51
C ALA A 136 3.26 -2.01 3.78
N LEU A 137 1.96 -1.69 3.80
CA LEU A 137 1.48 -0.34 4.11
C LEU A 137 1.88 0.08 5.53
N GLU A 138 1.80 -0.81 6.53
CA GLU A 138 2.25 -0.54 7.90
C GLU A 138 3.73 -0.18 7.93
N GLU A 139 4.60 -1.00 7.33
CA GLU A 139 6.05 -0.81 7.38
C GLU A 139 6.50 0.42 6.59
N ILE A 140 5.91 0.69 5.42
CA ILE A 140 6.15 1.93 4.68
C ILE A 140 5.73 3.14 5.50
N SER A 141 4.58 3.07 6.17
CA SER A 141 4.06 4.18 7.00
C SER A 141 4.89 4.41 8.25
N ARG A 142 5.55 3.38 8.80
CA ARG A 142 6.52 3.51 9.90
C ARG A 142 7.72 4.35 9.50
N ALA A 143 8.19 4.21 8.26
CA ALA A 143 9.29 5.00 7.73
C ALA A 143 8.83 6.42 7.35
N SER A 144 7.67 6.56 6.68
CA SER A 144 7.07 7.85 6.37
C SER A 144 5.56 7.74 6.12
N GLY A 145 4.77 8.40 6.96
CA GLY A 145 3.30 8.41 6.81
C GLY A 145 2.82 9.00 5.49
N SER A 146 3.52 10.01 4.94
CA SER A 146 3.13 10.62 3.66
C SER A 146 3.41 9.72 2.47
N VAL A 147 4.53 8.99 2.49
CA VAL A 147 4.84 7.96 1.48
C VAL A 147 3.84 6.81 1.58
N GLY A 148 3.53 6.36 2.80
CA GLY A 148 2.50 5.33 3.04
C GLY A 148 1.12 5.72 2.48
N LEU A 149 0.66 6.95 2.74
CA LEU A 149 -0.60 7.45 2.17
C LEU A 149 -0.59 7.45 0.64
N SER A 150 0.51 7.95 0.05
CA SER A 150 0.68 8.04 -1.40
C SER A 150 0.73 6.64 -2.04
N PHE A 151 1.47 5.70 -1.44
CA PHE A 151 1.53 4.29 -1.83
C PHE A 151 0.15 3.63 -1.74
N GLY A 152 -0.60 3.84 -0.67
CA GLY A 152 -1.95 3.30 -0.51
C GLY A 152 -2.92 3.81 -1.58
N ALA A 153 -2.84 5.10 -1.93
CA ALA A 153 -3.65 5.66 -3.03
C ALA A 153 -3.29 5.03 -4.39
N HIS A 154 -2.02 4.76 -4.64
CA HIS A 154 -1.59 4.13 -5.88
C HIS A 154 -1.99 2.65 -5.96
N SER A 155 -1.59 1.85 -4.96
CA SER A 155 -1.75 0.39 -4.95
C SER A 155 -3.19 -0.06 -4.69
N ASN A 156 -3.89 0.58 -3.75
CA ASN A 156 -5.25 0.17 -3.38
C ASN A 156 -6.34 0.96 -4.12
N LEU A 157 -6.21 2.29 -4.23
CA LEU A 157 -7.27 3.08 -4.87
C LEU A 157 -7.22 3.05 -6.40
N CYS A 158 -6.04 2.94 -7.01
CA CYS A 158 -5.90 2.91 -8.46
C CYS A 158 -5.71 1.49 -9.01
N ILE A 159 -4.60 0.82 -8.66
CA ILE A 159 -4.26 -0.51 -9.20
C ILE A 159 -5.39 -1.51 -8.91
N ASN A 160 -5.83 -1.62 -7.66
CA ASN A 160 -6.90 -2.57 -7.34
C ASN A 160 -8.24 -2.25 -8.04
N GLN A 161 -8.59 -0.98 -8.26
CA GLN A 161 -9.81 -0.65 -9.02
C GLN A 161 -9.71 -1.12 -10.47
N LEU A 162 -8.53 -1.00 -11.09
CA LEU A 162 -8.28 -1.53 -12.43
C LEU A 162 -8.27 -3.06 -12.47
N VAL A 163 -7.66 -3.71 -11.47
CA VAL A 163 -7.66 -5.19 -11.34
C VAL A 163 -9.09 -5.74 -11.24
N ARG A 164 -9.94 -5.09 -10.47
CA ARG A 164 -11.29 -5.59 -10.19
C ARG A 164 -12.30 -5.24 -11.27
N ASN A 165 -12.24 -4.01 -11.78
CA ASN A 165 -13.30 -3.44 -12.60
C ASN A 165 -12.86 -3.16 -14.04
N GLY A 166 -11.56 -3.31 -14.35
CA GLY A 166 -11.04 -3.16 -15.70
C GLY A 166 -11.37 -4.34 -16.60
N ASN A 167 -11.65 -4.06 -17.87
CA ASN A 167 -11.65 -5.09 -18.91
C ASN A 167 -10.22 -5.52 -19.27
N ALA A 168 -10.07 -6.57 -20.08
CA ALA A 168 -8.75 -7.11 -20.45
C ALA A 168 -7.83 -6.06 -21.11
N ALA A 169 -8.36 -5.28 -22.07
CA ALA A 169 -7.58 -4.25 -22.76
C ALA A 169 -7.12 -3.12 -21.83
N GLN A 170 -7.97 -2.69 -20.90
CA GLN A 170 -7.61 -1.69 -19.88
C GLN A 170 -6.52 -2.23 -18.94
N LYS A 171 -6.67 -3.47 -18.47
CA LYS A 171 -5.70 -4.11 -17.58
C LYS A 171 -4.33 -4.22 -18.23
N GLU A 172 -4.28 -4.75 -19.45
CA GLU A 172 -3.05 -4.89 -20.23
C GLU A 172 -2.39 -3.52 -20.51
N LYS A 173 -3.18 -2.49 -20.81
CA LYS A 173 -2.68 -1.14 -21.07
C LYS A 173 -2.06 -0.48 -19.84
N TYR A 174 -2.73 -0.56 -18.67
CA TYR A 174 -2.39 0.28 -17.51
C TYR A 174 -1.62 -0.44 -16.41
N LEU A 175 -1.99 -1.69 -16.06
CA LEU A 175 -1.44 -2.35 -14.87
C LEU A 175 0.09 -2.54 -14.92
N PRO A 176 0.71 -3.00 -16.01
CA PRO A 176 2.14 -3.26 -16.01
C PRO A 176 2.98 -2.01 -15.71
N LYS A 177 2.60 -0.83 -16.24
CA LYS A 177 3.32 0.43 -16.00
C LYS A 177 3.14 0.95 -14.58
N LEU A 178 1.94 0.77 -14.02
CA LEU A 178 1.65 1.13 -12.63
C LEU A 178 2.44 0.23 -11.67
N ILE A 179 2.43 -1.09 -11.89
CA ILE A 179 3.12 -2.07 -11.04
C ILE A 179 4.64 -1.85 -11.04
N ARG A 180 5.23 -1.55 -12.20
CA ARG A 180 6.68 -1.24 -12.31
C ARG A 180 7.06 0.13 -11.72
N GLY A 181 6.11 0.95 -11.30
CA GLY A 181 6.36 2.30 -10.79
C GLY A 181 6.79 3.31 -11.86
N GLU A 182 6.56 3.01 -13.14
CA GLU A 182 6.77 3.94 -14.26
C GLU A 182 5.66 5.00 -14.31
N HIS A 183 4.45 4.59 -13.94
CA HIS A 183 3.29 5.45 -13.79
C HIS A 183 2.85 5.47 -12.33
N VAL A 184 2.39 6.62 -11.87
CA VAL A 184 1.72 6.83 -10.59
C VAL A 184 0.22 6.88 -10.83
N GLY A 185 -0.50 6.30 -9.88
CA GLY A 185 -1.94 6.11 -9.91
C GLY A 185 -2.63 7.02 -8.90
N ALA A 186 -3.80 7.51 -9.24
CA ALA A 186 -4.67 8.27 -8.35
C ALA A 186 -6.14 7.85 -8.48
N LEU A 187 -6.94 8.26 -7.50
CA LEU A 187 -8.39 8.14 -7.53
C LEU A 187 -9.00 9.47 -7.07
N ALA A 188 -10.07 9.90 -7.72
CA ALA A 188 -10.74 11.17 -7.41
C ALA A 188 -12.27 11.03 -7.39
N MET A 189 -12.84 11.24 -6.20
CA MET A 189 -14.29 11.22 -5.97
C MET A 189 -14.78 12.55 -5.41
N SER A 190 -14.14 13.01 -4.34
CA SER A 190 -14.55 14.18 -3.58
C SER A 190 -14.47 15.47 -4.40
N GLU A 191 -15.34 16.41 -4.05
CA GLU A 191 -15.45 17.74 -4.65
C GLU A 191 -15.55 18.78 -3.54
N PRO A 192 -15.34 20.08 -3.83
CA PRO A 192 -15.48 21.12 -2.80
C PRO A 192 -16.85 21.10 -2.09
N ASN A 193 -17.91 20.71 -2.81
CA ASN A 193 -19.27 20.60 -2.26
C ASN A 193 -19.67 19.16 -1.85
N ALA A 194 -18.80 18.16 -2.02
CA ALA A 194 -19.13 16.75 -1.82
C ALA A 194 -17.94 15.98 -1.24
N GLY A 195 -17.87 15.92 0.09
CA GLY A 195 -16.89 15.12 0.84
C GLY A 195 -17.49 13.77 1.27
N SER A 196 -18.14 13.74 2.43
CA SER A 196 -18.81 12.54 2.96
C SER A 196 -20.05 12.15 2.14
N ASP A 197 -20.79 13.14 1.62
CA ASP A 197 -21.89 12.91 0.66
C ASP A 197 -21.35 12.88 -0.78
N VAL A 198 -20.65 11.79 -1.13
CA VAL A 198 -20.08 11.62 -2.48
C VAL A 198 -21.15 11.57 -3.58
N VAL A 199 -22.40 11.22 -3.25
CA VAL A 199 -23.52 11.18 -4.21
C VAL A 199 -23.95 12.60 -4.63
N GLY A 200 -23.67 13.59 -3.78
CA GLY A 200 -23.87 15.03 -4.05
C GLY A 200 -22.90 15.64 -5.06
N MET A 201 -22.00 14.85 -5.67
CA MET A 201 -21.06 15.32 -6.69
C MET A 201 -21.77 15.97 -7.89
N LYS A 202 -21.12 16.98 -8.46
CA LYS A 202 -21.58 17.84 -9.56
C LYS A 202 -20.71 17.73 -10.81
N CYS A 203 -19.47 17.24 -10.72
CA CYS A 203 -18.67 16.96 -11.91
C CYS A 203 -19.46 16.02 -12.82
N LYS A 204 -19.64 16.43 -14.07
CA LYS A 204 -20.52 15.77 -15.04
C LYS A 204 -19.72 15.24 -16.22
N ALA A 205 -20.26 14.20 -16.84
CA ALA A 205 -19.75 13.58 -18.04
C ALA A 205 -20.89 13.51 -19.04
N ASP A 206 -20.97 14.47 -19.95
CA ASP A 206 -22.03 14.53 -20.96
C ASP A 206 -21.68 13.57 -22.11
N ARG A 207 -22.63 12.70 -22.52
CA ARG A 207 -22.45 11.75 -23.62
C ARG A 207 -22.25 12.51 -24.93
N VAL A 208 -21.24 12.12 -25.70
CA VAL A 208 -20.98 12.61 -27.07
C VAL A 208 -20.65 11.44 -27.99
N ASP A 209 -20.50 11.69 -29.29
CA ASP A 209 -20.04 10.66 -30.21
C ASP A 209 -18.64 10.14 -29.80
N GLY A 210 -18.49 8.82 -29.78
CA GLY A 210 -17.25 8.13 -29.37
C GLY A 210 -16.89 8.19 -27.87
N GLY A 211 -17.70 8.83 -27.00
CA GLY A 211 -17.33 8.92 -25.58
C GLY A 211 -18.14 9.91 -24.75
N TYR A 212 -17.42 10.68 -23.93
CA TYR A 212 -17.97 11.63 -22.96
C TYR A 212 -17.12 12.90 -22.93
N VAL A 213 -17.75 14.02 -22.57
CA VAL A 213 -17.07 15.27 -22.24
C VAL A 213 -17.25 15.57 -20.76
N LEU A 214 -16.14 15.57 -20.02
CA LEU A 214 -16.12 15.84 -18.58
C LEU A 214 -15.96 17.33 -18.31
N ASN A 215 -16.77 17.84 -17.39
CA ASN A 215 -16.73 19.22 -16.93
C ASN A 215 -16.93 19.30 -15.42
N GLY A 216 -16.05 20.03 -14.75
CA GLY A 216 -16.07 20.24 -13.30
C GLY A 216 -14.70 20.05 -12.67
N ASN A 217 -14.71 19.76 -11.38
CA ASN A 217 -13.49 19.63 -10.59
C ASN A 217 -13.61 18.53 -9.53
N LYS A 218 -12.45 18.01 -9.11
CA LYS A 218 -12.30 17.10 -7.96
C LYS A 218 -11.34 17.69 -6.96
N MET A 219 -11.58 17.48 -5.67
CA MET A 219 -10.79 18.04 -4.60
C MET A 219 -10.13 16.93 -3.77
N TRP A 220 -9.02 17.27 -3.11
CA TRP A 220 -8.25 16.35 -2.25
C TRP A 220 -7.69 15.13 -2.99
N CYS A 221 -7.33 15.27 -4.26
CA CYS A 221 -6.83 14.15 -5.05
C CYS A 221 -5.36 13.85 -4.71
N THR A 222 -5.15 12.82 -3.89
CA THR A 222 -3.83 12.24 -3.62
C THR A 222 -3.19 11.73 -4.90
N ASN A 223 -1.89 11.99 -5.05
CA ASN A 223 -1.06 11.78 -6.23
C ASN A 223 -1.46 12.60 -7.47
N GLY A 224 -2.53 13.41 -7.42
CA GLY A 224 -3.06 14.17 -8.55
C GLY A 224 -2.00 14.93 -9.37
N PRO A 225 -1.08 15.70 -8.77
CA PRO A 225 -0.06 16.46 -9.51
C PRO A 225 0.88 15.59 -10.37
N ILE A 226 1.14 14.36 -9.94
CA ILE A 226 2.15 13.48 -10.52
C ILE A 226 1.57 12.27 -11.25
N ALA A 227 0.31 11.91 -11.02
CA ALA A 227 -0.31 10.72 -11.56
C ALA A 227 -0.43 10.76 -13.09
N GLN A 228 -0.13 9.62 -13.72
CA GLN A 228 -0.30 9.39 -15.16
C GLN A 228 -1.63 8.72 -15.46
N THR A 229 -2.15 7.91 -14.53
CA THR A 229 -3.42 7.19 -14.66
C THR A 229 -4.30 7.48 -13.45
N LEU A 230 -5.52 7.95 -13.67
CA LEU A 230 -6.44 8.34 -12.60
C LEU A 230 -7.79 7.65 -12.78
N VAL A 231 -8.37 7.14 -11.70
CA VAL A 231 -9.77 6.70 -11.67
C VAL A 231 -10.64 7.84 -11.16
N VAL A 232 -11.50 8.39 -12.02
CA VAL A 232 -12.31 9.57 -11.74
C VAL A 232 -13.79 9.25 -11.85
N TYR A 233 -14.57 9.71 -10.88
CA TYR A 233 -16.02 9.49 -10.85
C TYR A 233 -16.76 10.75 -11.26
N ALA A 234 -17.68 10.67 -12.21
CA ALA A 234 -18.50 11.80 -12.64
C ALA A 234 -19.94 11.36 -12.92
N LYS A 235 -20.87 12.32 -12.93
CA LYS A 235 -22.28 12.04 -13.26
C LYS A 235 -22.51 12.00 -14.75
N THR A 236 -22.91 10.86 -15.28
CA THR A 236 -23.47 10.75 -16.65
C THR A 236 -24.99 10.99 -16.66
N ASN A 237 -25.67 10.80 -15.53
CA ASN A 237 -27.09 11.13 -15.38
C ASN A 237 -27.38 11.81 -14.04
N VAL A 238 -27.57 13.13 -14.06
CA VAL A 238 -27.83 13.92 -12.84
C VAL A 238 -29.14 13.51 -12.15
N ALA A 239 -30.18 13.16 -12.91
CA ALA A 239 -31.50 12.80 -12.38
C ALA A 239 -31.48 11.42 -11.69
N ALA A 240 -30.59 10.52 -12.07
CA ALA A 240 -30.48 9.17 -11.52
C ALA A 240 -29.75 9.09 -10.16
N ARG A 241 -29.35 10.23 -9.58
CA ARG A 241 -28.64 10.33 -8.28
C ARG A 241 -27.44 9.38 -8.24
N SER A 242 -27.41 8.42 -7.30
CA SER A 242 -26.32 7.45 -7.12
C SER A 242 -26.16 6.50 -8.32
N LYS A 243 -27.26 6.19 -9.03
CA LYS A 243 -27.25 5.34 -10.23
C LYS A 243 -26.80 6.06 -11.50
N GLY A 244 -26.53 7.36 -11.39
CA GLY A 244 -26.04 8.19 -12.49
C GLY A 244 -24.56 8.49 -12.44
N ILE A 245 -23.81 7.83 -11.55
CA ILE A 245 -22.37 8.01 -11.38
C ILE A 245 -21.64 6.92 -12.17
N THR A 246 -20.64 7.33 -12.94
CA THR A 246 -19.81 6.45 -13.77
C THR A 246 -18.34 6.68 -13.41
N ALA A 247 -17.54 5.61 -13.46
CA ALA A 247 -16.09 5.68 -13.27
C ALA A 247 -15.39 5.76 -14.63
N PHE A 248 -14.35 6.59 -14.71
CA PHE A 248 -13.56 6.83 -15.92
C PHE A 248 -12.08 6.69 -15.60
N ILE A 249 -11.32 6.20 -16.57
CA ILE A 249 -9.86 6.23 -16.56
C ILE A 249 -9.42 7.51 -17.27
N ILE A 250 -8.72 8.38 -16.56
CA ILE A 250 -8.18 9.63 -17.09
C ILE A 250 -6.66 9.51 -17.18
N GLU A 251 -6.10 9.95 -18.30
CA GLU A 251 -4.66 9.96 -18.54
C GLU A 251 -4.12 11.38 -18.48
N LYS A 252 -2.93 11.54 -17.90
CA LYS A 252 -2.23 12.83 -17.90
C LYS A 252 -1.95 13.26 -19.34
N GLY A 253 -2.31 14.51 -19.67
CA GLY A 253 -2.14 15.07 -21.01
C GLY A 253 -3.37 14.96 -21.90
N MET A 254 -4.47 14.34 -21.44
CA MET A 254 -5.76 14.43 -22.13
C MET A 254 -6.18 15.91 -22.27
N PRO A 255 -6.57 16.38 -23.48
CA PRO A 255 -7.05 17.74 -23.67
C PRO A 255 -8.23 18.05 -22.75
N GLY A 256 -8.19 19.22 -22.11
CA GLY A 256 -9.21 19.64 -21.13
C GLY A 256 -9.02 19.09 -19.71
N PHE A 257 -8.07 18.18 -19.48
CA PHE A 257 -7.68 17.74 -18.14
C PHE A 257 -6.44 18.49 -17.65
N SER A 258 -6.51 19.03 -16.43
CA SER A 258 -5.37 19.66 -15.76
C SER A 258 -5.45 19.51 -14.24
N THR A 259 -4.38 19.89 -13.55
CA THR A 259 -4.31 19.94 -12.09
C THR A 259 -4.12 21.37 -11.64
N ALA A 260 -4.83 21.80 -10.60
CA ALA A 260 -4.58 23.09 -9.97
C ALA A 260 -3.32 23.06 -9.09
N GLN A 261 -3.10 24.12 -8.31
CA GLN A 261 -1.98 24.18 -7.37
C GLN A 261 -1.96 22.98 -6.40
N LYS A 262 -0.76 22.47 -6.15
CA LYS A 262 -0.52 21.53 -5.07
C LYS A 262 -0.85 22.18 -3.73
N LEU A 263 -1.55 21.44 -2.87
CA LEU A 263 -1.98 21.91 -1.57
C LEU A 263 -0.83 21.86 -0.56
N ASP A 264 -0.72 22.93 0.23
CA ASP A 264 0.14 23.00 1.40
C ASP A 264 -0.64 22.52 2.63
N LYS A 265 -0.21 21.41 3.23
CA LYS A 265 -0.96 20.69 4.27
C LYS A 265 -0.20 20.73 5.60
N LEU A 266 -0.95 20.62 6.70
CA LEU A 266 -0.40 20.50 8.07
C LEU A 266 0.55 19.30 8.21
N GLY A 267 0.14 18.15 7.67
CA GLY A 267 0.88 16.89 7.69
C GLY A 267 0.60 16.09 6.42
N MET A 268 1.12 14.86 6.36
CA MET A 268 1.15 14.08 5.11
C MET A 268 1.79 14.87 3.95
N ARG A 269 2.74 15.74 4.29
CA ARG A 269 3.51 16.54 3.34
C ARG A 269 4.44 15.58 2.59
N GLY A 270 4.49 15.72 1.27
CA GLY A 270 5.09 14.73 0.38
C GLY A 270 4.12 13.76 -0.29
N SER A 271 2.93 13.56 0.29
CA SER A 271 1.82 12.98 -0.47
C SER A 271 1.21 14.10 -1.31
N ASP A 272 1.55 14.13 -2.59
CA ASP A 272 1.11 15.20 -3.50
C ASP A 272 -0.42 15.24 -3.56
N THR A 273 -1.02 16.40 -3.33
CA THR A 273 -2.48 16.55 -3.30
C THR A 273 -2.85 17.82 -4.03
N CYS A 274 -3.82 17.75 -4.93
CA CYS A 274 -4.34 18.93 -5.62
C CYS A 274 -5.83 18.80 -5.91
N GLU A 275 -6.36 19.87 -6.50
CA GLU A 275 -7.60 19.83 -7.24
C GLU A 275 -7.33 19.34 -8.67
N LEU A 276 -8.23 18.52 -9.20
CA LEU A 276 -8.28 18.15 -10.62
C LEU A 276 -9.31 19.02 -11.32
N VAL A 277 -9.00 19.49 -12.52
CA VAL A 277 -9.86 20.38 -13.30
C VAL A 277 -10.15 19.72 -14.65
N PHE A 278 -11.43 19.65 -14.98
CA PHE A 278 -11.95 19.16 -16.25
C PHE A 278 -12.71 20.30 -16.92
N ASP A 279 -12.16 20.81 -18.02
CA ASP A 279 -12.77 21.81 -18.88
C ASP A 279 -12.90 21.21 -20.29
N ASN A 280 -14.10 20.79 -20.63
CA ASN A 280 -14.41 20.11 -21.88
C ASN A 280 -13.46 18.94 -22.19
N CYS A 281 -13.12 18.16 -21.15
CA CYS A 281 -12.20 17.04 -21.25
C CYS A 281 -12.86 15.87 -21.98
N PHE A 282 -12.46 15.59 -23.21
CA PHE A 282 -12.95 14.43 -23.94
C PHE A 282 -12.35 13.15 -23.38
N VAL A 283 -13.21 12.18 -23.07
CA VAL A 283 -12.84 10.85 -22.57
C VAL A 283 -13.49 9.81 -23.49
N PRO A 284 -12.69 8.94 -24.13
CA PRO A 284 -13.23 8.00 -25.10
C PRO A 284 -14.00 6.87 -24.38
N GLU A 285 -14.90 6.20 -25.11
CA GLU A 285 -15.75 5.15 -24.53
C GLU A 285 -14.96 3.99 -23.93
N GLU A 286 -13.82 3.62 -24.50
CA GLU A 286 -12.94 2.58 -23.95
C GLU A 286 -12.32 2.93 -22.59
N ASN A 287 -12.40 4.20 -22.17
CA ASN A 287 -11.93 4.66 -20.87
C ASN A 287 -13.04 4.67 -19.80
N VAL A 288 -14.26 4.22 -20.09
CA VAL A 288 -15.26 3.89 -19.06
C VAL A 288 -14.78 2.67 -18.28
N LEU A 289 -14.62 2.80 -16.96
CA LEU A 289 -14.24 1.70 -16.09
C LEU A 289 -15.52 1.01 -15.60
N GLY A 290 -15.66 -0.29 -15.90
CA GLY A 290 -16.90 -1.03 -15.68
C GLY A 290 -18.02 -0.59 -16.64
N GLU A 291 -19.19 -0.27 -16.11
CA GLU A 291 -20.37 0.10 -16.89
C GLU A 291 -20.88 1.51 -16.52
N GLU A 292 -21.54 2.16 -17.47
CA GLU A 292 -22.20 3.45 -17.24
C GLU A 292 -23.25 3.35 -16.10
N GLY A 293 -23.24 4.32 -15.18
CA GLY A 293 -24.14 4.38 -14.03
C GLY A 293 -23.81 3.38 -12.92
N LYS A 294 -22.75 2.57 -13.07
CA LYS A 294 -22.31 1.59 -12.06
C LYS A 294 -21.12 2.07 -11.22
N GLY A 295 -20.76 3.35 -11.27
CA GLY A 295 -19.65 3.90 -10.50
C GLY A 295 -19.78 3.66 -8.98
N MET A 296 -20.99 3.69 -8.42
CA MET A 296 -21.18 3.36 -7.00
C MET A 296 -20.86 1.90 -6.66
N ASN A 297 -21.10 0.97 -7.59
CA ASN A 297 -20.74 -0.44 -7.37
C ASN A 297 -19.22 -0.61 -7.34
N ILE A 298 -18.50 0.16 -8.15
CA ILE A 298 -17.03 0.18 -8.19
C ILE A 298 -16.46 0.74 -6.88
N ILE A 299 -17.05 1.83 -6.35
CA ILE A 299 -16.65 2.43 -5.07
C ILE A 299 -16.72 1.42 -3.91
N PHE A 300 -17.79 0.62 -3.88
CA PHE A 300 -18.02 -0.39 -2.82
C PHE A 300 -17.53 -1.78 -3.19
N SER A 301 -16.87 -1.94 -4.34
CA SER A 301 -16.28 -3.21 -4.71
C SER A 301 -15.15 -3.50 -3.74
#